data_AF-A0A5C1HWG2-F1
#
_entry.id   AF-A0A5C1HWG2-F1
#
_cell.length_a   1.000
_cell.length_b   1.000
_cell.length_c   1.000
_cell.angle_alpha   90.00
_cell.angle_beta   90.00
_cell.angle_gamma   90.00
#
_symmetry.space_group_name_H-M   'P 1'
#
loop_
_entity.id
_entity.type
_entity.pdbx_description
1 polymer ?
#
loop_
_entity_poly.entity_id
_entity_poly.type
_entity_poly.pdbx_seq_one_letter_code
_entity_poly.pdbx_strand_id
1 'polypeptide(L)'
;MAGGKLNIGYKLRASTLLEVIVSMIIIIVVFGIAMMIFTNISRLSLSPKKLRAQAVLQEILFRDELAGSAVGQTVTVDDITVKQDISPFENEPRLSVITLTAFDANQEQVAQLKKVIISHEDQP
;
A
#
# COMPACT_ATOMS: atom_id res chain seq x y z
N MET A 1 42.63 -46.90 12.36
CA MET A 1 41.89 -47.80 11.44
C MET A 1 40.46 -47.97 11.93
N ALA A 2 39.55 -48.24 11.00
CA ALA A 2 38.16 -48.67 11.16
C ALA A 2 37.10 -47.57 11.39
N GLY A 3 36.58 -47.04 10.27
CA GLY A 3 35.27 -46.43 10.21
C GLY A 3 34.18 -47.51 10.33
N GLY A 4 33.25 -47.30 11.25
CA GLY A 4 32.15 -48.22 11.52
C GLY A 4 31.18 -48.30 10.34
N LYS A 5 30.97 -49.51 9.82
CA LYS A 5 29.95 -49.78 8.80
C LYS A 5 28.57 -49.74 9.45
N LEU A 6 27.80 -48.70 9.15
CA LEU A 6 26.37 -48.64 9.43
C LEU A 6 25.63 -49.56 8.44
N ASN A 7 25.35 -50.78 8.88
CA ASN A 7 24.62 -51.78 8.10
C ASN A 7 23.10 -51.55 8.28
N ILE A 8 22.56 -50.46 7.71
CA ILE A 8 21.12 -50.24 7.65
C ILE A 8 20.56 -51.16 6.55
N GLY A 9 20.08 -52.34 6.95
CA GLY A 9 19.46 -53.34 6.09
C GLY A 9 18.03 -53.01 5.63
N TYR A 10 17.63 -51.73 5.64
CA TYR A 10 16.31 -51.30 5.18
C TYR A 10 16.41 -50.75 3.76
N LYS A 11 16.03 -51.56 2.76
CA LYS A 11 15.80 -51.08 1.39
C LYS A 11 14.55 -50.20 1.38
N LEU A 12 14.73 -48.89 1.13
CA LEU A 12 13.62 -47.98 0.85
C LEU A 12 13.01 -48.38 -0.50
N ARG A 13 11.69 -48.65 -0.51
CA ARG A 13 10.97 -48.88 -1.77
C ARG A 13 10.98 -47.58 -2.57
N ALA A 14 11.39 -47.66 -3.83
CA ALA A 14 11.32 -46.53 -4.74
C ALA A 14 9.85 -46.12 -4.95
N SER A 15 9.60 -44.82 -4.98
CA SER A 15 8.26 -44.29 -5.27
C SER A 15 7.87 -44.63 -6.71
N THR A 16 6.58 -44.93 -6.91
CA THR A 16 6.07 -45.30 -8.23
C THR A 16 5.86 -44.05 -9.09
N LEU A 17 5.96 -44.18 -10.42
CA LEU A 17 5.69 -43.05 -11.33
C LEU A 17 4.32 -42.43 -11.10
N LEU A 18 3.30 -43.26 -10.82
CA LEU A 18 1.94 -42.80 -10.55
C LEU A 18 1.88 -41.92 -9.28
N GLU A 19 2.55 -42.35 -8.21
CA GLU A 19 2.63 -41.60 -6.95
C GLU A 19 3.31 -40.23 -7.13
N VAL A 20 4.38 -40.18 -7.92
CA VAL A 20 5.07 -38.92 -8.27
C VAL A 20 4.16 -37.99 -9.06
N ILE A 21 3.41 -38.51 -10.04
CA ILE A 21 2.48 -37.72 -10.85
C ILE A 21 1.33 -37.16 -10.00
N VAL A 22 0.73 -37.99 -9.14
CA VAL A 22 -0.34 -37.55 -8.24
C VAL A 22 0.17 -36.48 -7.28
N SER A 23 1.37 -36.64 -6.74
CA SER A 23 2.02 -35.65 -5.89
C SER A 23 2.25 -34.33 -6.63
N MET A 24 2.71 -34.39 -7.88
CA MET A 24 2.93 -33.20 -8.71
C MET A 24 1.62 -32.42 -8.94
N ILE A 25 0.53 -33.13 -9.24
CA ILE A 25 -0.80 -32.51 -9.43
C ILE A 25 -1.25 -31.83 -8.13
N ILE A 26 -1.15 -32.50 -6.99
CA ILE A 26 -1.54 -31.93 -5.69
C ILE A 26 -0.75 -30.64 -5.41
N ILE A 27 0.57 -30.66 -5.62
CA ILE A 27 1.43 -29.50 -5.39
C ILE A 27 1.04 -28.34 -6.31
N ILE A 28 0.77 -28.60 -7.60
CA ILE A 28 0.35 -27.56 -8.55
C ILE A 28 -0.97 -26.91 -8.12
N VAL A 29 -1.95 -27.70 -7.69
CA VAL A 29 -3.25 -27.19 -7.23
C VAL A 29 -3.08 -26.31 -5.99
N VAL A 30 -2.30 -26.76 -5.00
CA VAL A 30 -2.04 -25.98 -3.78
C VAL A 30 -1.30 -24.68 -4.10
N PHE A 31 -0.28 -24.71 -4.95
CA PHE A 31 0.42 -23.50 -5.38
C PHE A 31 -0.48 -22.55 -6.16
N GLY A 32 -1.37 -23.07 -7.00
CA GLY A 32 -2.36 -22.25 -7.73
C GLY A 32 -3.30 -21.50 -6.78
N ILE A 33 -3.84 -22.19 -5.78
CA ILE A 33 -4.70 -21.58 -4.76
C ILE A 33 -3.93 -20.54 -3.94
N ALA A 34 -2.70 -20.88 -3.52
CA ALA A 34 -1.85 -19.96 -2.78
C ALA A 34 -1.54 -18.69 -3.58
N MET A 35 -1.23 -18.81 -4.88
CA MET A 35 -1.02 -17.66 -5.78
C MET A 35 -2.28 -16.82 -5.95
N MET A 36 -3.46 -17.43 -6.05
CA MET A 36 -4.73 -16.70 -6.13
C MET A 36 -4.97 -15.87 -4.87
N ILE A 37 -4.74 -16.45 -3.70
CA ILE A 37 -4.85 -15.74 -2.42
C ILE A 37 -3.80 -14.62 -2.35
N PHE A 38 -2.54 -14.92 -2.68
CA PHE A 38 -1.44 -13.95 -2.65
C PHE A 38 -1.71 -12.74 -3.56
N THR A 39 -2.21 -12.96 -4.76
CA THR A 39 -2.52 -11.88 -5.71
C THR A 39 -3.71 -11.04 -5.25
N ASN A 40 -4.75 -11.67 -4.69
CA ASN A 40 -5.87 -10.94 -4.09
C ASN A 40 -5.43 -10.09 -2.91
N ILE A 41 -4.62 -10.63 -2.00
CA ILE A 41 -4.05 -9.88 -0.87
C ILE A 41 -3.15 -8.76 -1.36
N SER A 42 -2.29 -9.02 -2.34
CA SER A 42 -1.37 -8.00 -2.89
C SER A 42 -2.13 -6.85 -3.55
N ARG A 43 -3.30 -7.10 -4.16
CA ARG A 43 -4.19 -6.06 -4.70
C ARG A 43 -4.91 -5.26 -3.61
N LEU A 44 -5.27 -5.90 -2.51
CA LEU A 44 -6.00 -5.27 -1.38
C LEU A 44 -5.09 -4.55 -0.39
N SER A 45 -3.84 -5.02 -0.23
CA SER A 45 -2.85 -4.30 0.57
C SER A 45 -2.61 -2.94 -0.10
N LEU A 46 -2.69 -1.87 0.69
CA LEU A 46 -2.32 -0.53 0.23
C LEU A 46 -0.94 -0.66 -0.41
N SER A 47 -0.89 -0.56 -1.75
CA SER A 47 0.37 -0.63 -2.49
C SER A 47 1.38 0.28 -1.77
N PRO A 48 2.65 -0.13 -1.60
CA PRO A 48 3.67 0.71 -0.96
C PRO A 48 3.66 2.16 -1.48
N LYS A 49 3.28 2.36 -2.74
CA LYS A 49 3.02 3.67 -3.34
C LYS A 49 1.91 4.46 -2.64
N LYS A 50 0.77 3.85 -2.32
CA LYS A 50 -0.34 4.48 -1.58
C LYS A 50 0.05 4.85 -0.15
N LEU A 51 0.79 3.97 0.54
CA LEU A 51 1.30 4.25 1.88
C LEU A 51 2.29 5.42 1.87
N ARG A 52 3.21 5.45 0.91
CA ARG A 52 4.13 6.58 0.72
C ARG A 52 3.37 7.86 0.37
N ALA A 53 2.43 7.81 -0.56
CA ALA A 53 1.61 8.96 -0.92
C ALA A 53 0.83 9.50 0.29
N GLN A 54 0.29 8.63 1.14
CA GLN A 54 -0.39 9.03 2.36
C GLN A 54 0.56 9.67 3.38
N ALA A 55 1.79 9.16 3.52
CA ALA A 55 2.81 9.76 4.38
C ALA A 55 3.22 11.16 3.88
N VAL A 56 3.42 11.32 2.56
CA VAL A 56 3.72 12.62 1.93
C VAL A 56 2.56 13.60 2.13
N LEU A 57 1.31 13.16 1.96
CA LEU A 57 0.14 14.00 2.21
C LEU A 57 0.06 14.47 3.67
N GLN A 58 0.36 13.59 4.63
CA GLN A 58 0.38 13.94 6.05
C GLN A 58 1.52 14.91 6.39
N GLU A 59 2.69 14.73 5.79
CA GLU A 59 3.82 15.65 5.97
C GLU A 59 3.51 17.04 5.43
N ILE A 60 2.92 17.13 4.23
CA ILE A 60 2.50 18.41 3.64
C ILE A 60 1.46 19.08 4.52
N LEU A 61 0.43 18.34 4.97
CA LEU A 61 -0.59 18.88 5.86
C LEU A 61 0.00 19.40 7.17
N PHE A 62 0.95 18.68 7.77
CA PHE A 62 1.61 19.10 9.00
C PHE A 62 2.47 20.36 8.80
N ARG A 63 3.16 20.46 7.66
CA ARG A 63 3.95 21.66 7.30
C ARG A 63 3.05 22.88 7.07
N ASP A 64 1.93 22.71 6.37
CA ASP A 64 0.96 23.79 6.12
C ASP A 64 0.29 24.29 7.40
N GLU A 65 0.03 23.39 8.35
CA GLU A 65 -0.52 23.75 9.67
C GLU A 65 0.46 24.57 10.52
N LEU A 66 1.76 24.27 10.43
CA LEU A 66 2.80 25.00 11.15
C LEU A 66 3.16 26.33 10.48
N ALA A 67 3.07 26.41 9.16
CA ALA A 67 3.50 27.59 8.38
C ALA A 67 2.39 28.64 8.16
N GLY A 68 1.13 28.29 8.42
CA GLY A 68 0.00 29.19 8.17
C GLY A 68 -0.37 29.23 6.68
N SER A 69 -1.27 28.32 6.28
CA SER A 69 -2.11 28.39 5.08
C SER A 69 -1.42 28.75 3.76
N ALA A 70 -0.68 27.80 3.18
CA ALA A 70 -0.32 27.84 1.77
C ALA A 70 -1.49 27.35 0.89
N VAL A 71 -2.55 28.16 0.76
CA VAL A 71 -3.75 27.80 -0.02
C VAL A 71 -3.43 27.59 -1.50
N GLY A 72 -3.76 26.41 -2.04
CA GLY A 72 -3.82 26.15 -3.49
C GLY A 72 -2.50 25.77 -4.15
N GLN A 73 -1.50 25.34 -3.38
CA GLN A 73 -0.22 24.92 -3.98
C GLN A 73 -0.32 23.49 -4.54
N THR A 74 0.19 23.32 -5.76
CA THR A 74 0.48 22.00 -6.32
C THR A 74 1.93 21.68 -6.00
N VAL A 75 2.18 20.71 -5.13
CA VAL A 75 3.53 20.33 -4.71
C VAL A 75 3.86 18.98 -5.33
N THR A 76 4.98 18.91 -6.05
CA THR A 76 5.48 17.66 -6.63
C THR A 76 6.64 17.15 -5.80
N VAL A 77 6.53 15.93 -5.26
CA VAL A 77 7.59 15.27 -4.47
C VAL A 77 7.77 13.85 -5.00
N ASP A 78 8.98 13.48 -5.41
CA ASP A 78 9.37 12.11 -5.81
C ASP A 78 8.34 11.41 -6.74
N ASP A 79 7.97 12.08 -7.83
CA ASP A 79 6.98 11.66 -8.84
C ASP A 79 5.49 11.68 -8.43
N ILE A 80 5.18 12.11 -7.20
CA ILE A 80 3.80 12.29 -6.73
C ILE A 80 3.42 13.77 -6.83
N THR A 81 2.37 14.06 -7.59
CA THR A 81 1.79 15.40 -7.66
C THR A 81 0.68 15.52 -6.65
N VAL A 82 0.81 16.45 -5.69
CA VAL A 82 -0.21 16.71 -4.67
C VAL A 82 -0.96 17.98 -5.06
N LYS A 83 -2.29 17.88 -5.14
CA LYS A 83 -3.18 19.03 -5.32
C LYS A 83 -3.94 19.30 -4.04
N GLN A 84 -3.97 20.57 -3.63
CA GLN A 84 -4.73 21.06 -2.50
C GLN A 84 -5.94 21.85 -2.98
N ASP A 85 -7.11 21.48 -2.49
CA ASP A 85 -8.36 22.18 -2.74
C ASP A 85 -8.97 22.60 -1.39
N ILE A 86 -9.48 23.82 -1.29
CA ILE A 86 -10.15 24.32 -0.09
C ILE A 86 -11.58 24.68 -0.47
N SER A 87 -12.54 23.99 0.14
CA SER A 87 -13.96 24.22 -0.06
C SER A 87 -14.63 24.63 1.26
N PRO A 88 -15.59 25.58 1.25
CA PRO A 88 -16.38 25.87 2.45
C PRO A 88 -17.10 24.61 2.93
N PHE A 89 -17.13 24.40 4.25
CA PHE A 89 -17.83 23.26 4.83
C PHE A 89 -19.31 23.61 5.02
N GLU A 90 -20.16 23.08 4.15
CA GLU A 90 -21.61 23.30 4.20
C GLU A 90 -21.95 24.81 4.22
N ASN A 91 -23.02 25.20 4.94
CA ASN A 91 -23.42 26.58 5.17
C ASN A 91 -22.72 27.23 6.39
N GLU A 92 -21.64 26.65 6.90
CA GLU A 92 -20.93 27.18 8.07
C GLU A 92 -19.74 28.06 7.64
N PRO A 93 -19.84 29.40 7.70
CA PRO A 93 -18.83 30.31 7.14
C PRO A 93 -17.48 30.25 7.86
N ARG A 94 -17.45 29.68 9.07
CA ARG A 94 -16.24 29.56 9.90
C ARG A 94 -15.50 28.24 9.73
N LEU A 95 -15.99 27.35 8.87
CA LEU A 95 -15.41 26.03 8.64
C LEU A 95 -15.03 25.88 7.16
N SER A 96 -13.80 25.44 6.92
CA SER A 96 -13.30 25.10 5.60
C SER A 96 -12.78 23.68 5.59
N VAL A 97 -12.96 22.97 4.48
CA VAL A 97 -12.38 21.64 4.26
C VAL A 97 -11.20 21.77 3.35
N ILE A 98 -10.04 21.32 3.81
CA ILE A 98 -8.87 21.10 2.98
C ILE A 98 -8.92 19.66 2.46
N THR A 99 -8.99 19.51 1.14
CA THR A 99 -8.86 18.23 0.45
C THR A 99 -7.51 18.18 -0.26
N LEU A 100 -6.61 17.31 0.22
CA LEU A 100 -5.34 17.03 -0.44
C LEU A 100 -5.48 15.72 -1.24
N THR A 101 -5.15 15.77 -2.53
CA THR A 101 -5.23 14.61 -3.42
C THR A 101 -3.86 14.37 -4.05
N ALA A 102 -3.32 13.17 -3.87
CA ALA A 102 -2.05 12.74 -4.45
C ALA A 102 -2.29 11.95 -5.74
N PHE A 103 -1.53 12.28 -6.78
CA PHE A 103 -1.55 11.66 -8.10
C PHE A 103 -0.17 11.04 -8.41
N ASP A 104 -0.15 9.85 -8.99
CA ASP A 104 1.09 9.23 -9.54
C ASP A 104 1.46 9.88 -10.89
N ALA A 105 2.61 9.53 -11.45
CA ALA A 105 3.10 10.00 -12.75
C ALA A 105 2.10 9.75 -13.91
N ASN A 106 1.24 8.74 -13.79
CA ASN A 106 0.18 8.44 -14.75
C ASN A 106 -1.11 9.25 -14.54
N GLN A 107 -1.10 10.25 -13.65
CA GLN A 107 -2.26 11.05 -13.23
C GLN A 107 -3.40 10.25 -12.57
N GLU A 108 -3.14 9.02 -12.13
CA GLU A 108 -4.08 8.25 -11.33
C GLU A 108 -4.04 8.70 -9.87
N GLN A 109 -5.22 8.88 -9.26
CA GLN A 109 -5.34 9.20 -7.85
C GLN A 109 -4.86 8.02 -7.00
N VAL A 110 -3.80 8.24 -6.23
CA VAL A 110 -3.20 7.20 -5.36
C VAL A 110 -3.64 7.33 -3.90
N ALA A 111 -3.90 8.54 -3.43
CA ALA A 111 -4.36 8.80 -2.07
C ALA A 111 -5.14 10.13 -1.98
N GLN A 112 -6.02 10.23 -1.00
CA GLN A 112 -6.75 11.46 -0.67
C GLN A 112 -6.82 11.62 0.84
N LEU A 113 -6.63 12.85 1.32
CA LEU A 113 -6.75 13.23 2.71
C LEU A 113 -7.72 14.43 2.79
N LYS A 114 -8.70 14.34 3.69
CA LYS A 114 -9.65 15.43 3.96
C LYS A 114 -9.52 15.85 5.41
N LYS A 115 -9.43 17.15 5.67
CA LYS A 115 -9.41 17.71 7.02
C LYS A 115 -10.28 18.95 7.08
N VAL A 116 -11.05 19.08 8.15
CA VAL A 116 -11.83 20.29 8.45
C VAL A 116 -10.97 21.21 9.30
N ILE A 117 -10.87 22.47 8.91
CA ILE A 117 -10.18 23.53 9.62
C ILE A 117 -11.17 24.64 9.97
N ILE A 118 -10.90 25.35 11.06
CA ILE A 118 -11.62 26.57 11.42
C ILE A 118 -10.95 27.71 10.66
N SER A 119 -11.71 28.43 9.85
CA SER A 119 -11.25 29.67 9.23
C SER A 119 -11.10 30.71 10.35
N HIS A 120 -9.88 30.90 10.85
CA HIS A 120 -9.57 32.06 11.67
C HIS A 120 -9.53 33.28 10.75
N GLU A 121 -10.60 34.07 10.81
CA GLU A 121 -10.67 35.42 10.29
C GLU A 121 -9.71 36.27 11.14
N ASP A 122 -8.45 36.34 10.74
CA ASP A 122 -7.58 37.43 11.20
C ASP A 122 -8.03 38.68 10.46
N GLN A 123 -8.70 39.58 11.19
CA GLN A 123 -8.90 40.95 10.79
C GLN A 123 -9.05 41.85 12.02
N PRO A 124 -8.54 43.09 12.03
CA PRO A 124 -7.57 43.75 11.15
C PRO A 124 -6.25 44.12 11.85
#